data_AF-A0A535IRP6-F1
#
_entry.id   AF-A0A535IRP6-F1
#
_cell.length_a   1.000
_cell.length_b   1.000
_cell.length_c   1.000
_cell.angle_alpha   90.00
_cell.angle_beta   90.00
_cell.angle_gamma   90.00
#
_symmetry.space_group_name_H-M   'P 1'
#
loop_
_entity.id
_entity.type
_entity.pdbx_description
1 polymer ?
#
loop_
_entity_poly.entity_id
_entity_poly.type
_entity_poly.pdbx_seq_one_letter_code
_entity_poly.pdbx_strand_id
1 'polypeptide(L)'
;MIDVAAPWLRSLVDAALKTTEDARVLPIPPADELGRHVALSDMSDADRRWFWANAAAHPVRTLERPVTLSGAAADVPTTYIRSLADEMVTGPVRQLPIDWEVRSVRSGHWPMVTRPDELTDVLREAAEAALAEPQSMATMR
;
A
#
# COMPACT_ATOMS: atom_id res chain seq x y z
N MET A 1 16.71 -7.92 6.79
CA MET A 1 15.38 -8.17 6.21
C MET A 1 14.40 -7.30 6.97
N ILE A 2 13.68 -6.42 6.29
CA ILE A 2 12.65 -5.58 6.93
C ILE A 2 11.32 -6.30 6.66
N ASP A 3 10.67 -6.77 7.73
CA ASP A 3 9.30 -7.26 7.63
C ASP A 3 8.36 -6.07 7.78
N VAL A 4 7.70 -5.70 6.68
CA VAL A 4 6.73 -4.59 6.66
C VAL A 4 5.31 -5.08 6.96
N ALA A 5 5.09 -6.39 7.12
CA ALA A 5 3.80 -6.93 7.47
C ALA A 5 3.48 -6.65 8.93
N ALA A 6 2.28 -6.12 9.18
CA ALA A 6 1.77 -5.99 10.54
C ALA A 6 1.57 -7.38 11.18
N PRO A 7 1.69 -7.51 12.53
CA PRO A 7 1.59 -8.80 13.23
C PRO A 7 0.29 -9.59 12.94
N TRP A 8 -0.82 -8.89 12.70
CA TRP A 8 -2.10 -9.51 12.35
C TRP A 8 -2.06 -10.16 10.97
N LEU A 9 -1.43 -9.51 9.98
CA LEU A 9 -1.27 -10.07 8.64
C LEU A 9 -0.36 -11.30 8.69
N ARG A 10 0.69 -11.26 9.52
CA ARG A 10 1.56 -12.42 9.77
C ARG A 10 0.78 -13.61 10.32
N SER A 11 -0.13 -13.36 11.27
CA SER A 11 -0.97 -14.40 11.86
C SER A 11 -1.92 -15.03 10.83
N LEU A 12 -2.48 -14.23 9.91
CA LEU A 12 -3.30 -14.73 8.80
C LEU A 12 -2.48 -15.58 7.81
N VAL A 13 -1.28 -15.13 7.46
CA VAL A 13 -0.34 -15.88 6.60
C VAL A 13 0.00 -17.23 7.23
N ASP A 14 0.43 -17.23 8.51
CA ASP A 14 0.80 -18.44 9.22
C ASP A 14 -0.37 -19.42 9.37
N ALA A 15 -1.60 -18.91 9.56
CA ALA A 15 -2.80 -19.72 9.60
C ALA A 15 -3.10 -20.33 8.23
N ALA A 16 -3.05 -19.53 7.15
CA ALA A 16 -3.28 -20.00 5.79
C ALA A 16 -2.35 -21.17 5.46
N LEU A 17 -1.05 -21.02 5.71
CA LEU A 17 -0.02 -22.04 5.44
C LEU A 17 -0.24 -23.38 6.16
N LYS A 18 -0.97 -23.40 7.27
CA LYS A 18 -1.24 -24.62 8.06
C LYS A 18 -2.43 -25.42 7.54
N THR A 19 -3.26 -24.86 6.65
CA THR A 19 -4.57 -25.45 6.32
C THR A 19 -4.54 -26.53 5.25
N THR A 20 -3.58 -26.55 4.31
CA THR A 20 -3.27 -27.70 3.41
C THR A 20 -1.91 -27.51 2.73
N GLU A 21 -1.37 -28.59 2.12
CA GLU A 21 -0.19 -28.58 1.22
C GLU A 21 -0.28 -27.52 0.08
N ASP A 22 -1.49 -27.02 -0.20
CA ASP A 22 -1.84 -26.06 -1.26
C ASP A 22 -2.48 -24.76 -0.72
N ALA A 23 -2.06 -24.27 0.44
CA ALA A 23 -2.38 -22.92 0.96
C ALA A 23 -1.85 -21.78 0.05
N ARG A 24 -2.39 -21.66 -1.16
CA ARG A 24 -1.88 -20.79 -2.22
C ARG A 24 -2.36 -19.35 -2.10
N VAL A 25 -3.48 -19.10 -1.42
CA VAL A 25 -4.13 -17.79 -1.39
C VAL A 25 -4.70 -17.42 -0.02
N LEU A 26 -4.68 -16.14 0.31
CA LEU A 26 -5.37 -15.49 1.43
C LEU A 26 -6.66 -14.88 0.91
N PRO A 27 -7.85 -15.37 1.33
CA PRO A 27 -9.09 -14.71 0.97
C PRO A 27 -9.16 -13.31 1.60
N ILE A 28 -9.96 -12.44 1.01
CA ILE A 28 -10.27 -11.14 1.59
C ILE A 28 -11.18 -11.38 2.81
N PRO A 29 -10.81 -10.91 4.02
CA PRO A 29 -11.64 -11.14 5.19
C PRO A 29 -13.01 -10.48 5.08
N PRO A 30 -14.01 -10.96 5.85
CA PRO A 30 -15.26 -10.24 6.06
C PRO A 30 -15.03 -8.81 6.55
N ALA A 31 -15.98 -7.90 6.28
CA ALA A 31 -15.83 -6.48 6.57
C ALA A 31 -15.60 -6.17 8.06
N ASP A 32 -16.20 -6.92 8.97
CA ASP A 32 -16.04 -6.73 10.42
C ASP A 32 -14.67 -7.17 10.92
N GLU A 33 -14.07 -8.20 10.29
CA GLU A 33 -12.70 -8.62 10.58
C GLU A 33 -11.69 -7.65 9.98
N LEU A 34 -11.85 -7.30 8.70
CA LEU A 34 -10.96 -6.38 7.98
C LEU A 34 -10.97 -4.98 8.63
N GLY A 35 -12.13 -4.50 9.06
CA GLY A 35 -12.30 -3.20 9.71
C GLY A 35 -11.62 -3.04 11.07
N ARG A 36 -11.11 -4.13 11.67
CA ARG A 36 -10.28 -4.07 12.88
C ARG A 36 -8.84 -3.64 12.60
N HIS A 37 -8.44 -3.70 11.33
CA HIS A 37 -7.04 -3.55 10.93
C HIS A 37 -6.83 -2.40 9.95
N VAL A 38 -7.85 -2.07 9.15
CA VAL A 38 -7.80 -1.00 8.15
C VAL A 38 -9.05 -0.14 8.21
N ALA A 39 -8.90 1.14 7.87
CA ALA A 39 -10.01 2.07 7.86
C ALA A 39 -11.01 1.74 6.73
N LEU A 40 -12.19 1.27 7.13
CA LEU A 40 -13.38 1.05 6.30
C LEU A 40 -14.50 2.07 6.59
N SER A 41 -14.27 2.99 7.52
CA SER A 41 -15.27 3.93 8.03
C SER A 41 -15.69 4.98 7.01
N ASP A 42 -14.86 5.25 6.01
CA ASP A 42 -15.14 6.17 4.91
C ASP A 42 -15.79 5.50 3.69
N MET A 43 -15.94 4.17 3.70
CA MET A 43 -16.62 3.43 2.64
C MET A 43 -18.13 3.40 2.87
N SER A 44 -18.90 3.87 1.89
CA SER A 44 -20.35 3.69 1.85
C SER A 44 -20.73 2.22 1.64
N ASP A 45 -22.00 1.87 1.87
CA ASP A 45 -22.50 0.51 1.57
C ASP A 45 -22.32 0.13 0.10
N ALA A 46 -22.40 1.10 -0.81
CA ALA A 46 -22.17 0.88 -2.23
C ALA A 46 -20.69 0.56 -2.50
N ASP A 47 -19.77 1.30 -1.87
CA ASP A 47 -18.32 1.07 -1.98
C ASP A 47 -17.95 -0.30 -1.45
N ARG A 48 -18.53 -0.70 -0.31
CA ARG A 48 -18.32 -2.04 0.26
C ARG A 48 -18.82 -3.11 -0.71
N ARG A 49 -20.06 -3.02 -1.18
CA ARG A 49 -20.58 -3.99 -2.16
C ARG A 49 -19.69 -4.10 -3.39
N TRP A 50 -19.25 -2.97 -3.93
CA TRP A 50 -18.35 -2.95 -5.08
C TRP A 50 -17.00 -3.57 -4.75
N PHE A 51 -16.37 -3.21 -3.62
CA PHE A 51 -15.08 -3.73 -3.21
C PHE A 51 -15.10 -5.26 -3.07
N TRP A 52 -15.99 -5.81 -2.25
CA TRP A 52 -16.03 -7.27 -2.03
C TRP A 52 -16.45 -8.06 -3.27
N ALA A 53 -17.24 -7.46 -4.19
CA ALA A 53 -17.56 -8.10 -5.46
C ALA A 53 -16.35 -8.17 -6.43
N ASN A 54 -15.36 -7.29 -6.26
CA ASN A 54 -14.19 -7.20 -7.14
C ASN A 54 -12.88 -7.63 -6.46
N ALA A 55 -12.89 -7.92 -5.16
CA ALA A 55 -11.70 -8.28 -4.43
C ALA A 55 -11.26 -9.72 -4.76
N ALA A 56 -9.95 -9.92 -4.94
CA ALA A 56 -9.37 -11.22 -5.26
C ALA A 56 -8.53 -11.74 -4.09
N ALA A 57 -8.51 -13.06 -3.92
CA ALA A 57 -7.65 -13.69 -2.92
C ALA A 57 -6.17 -13.48 -3.26
N HIS A 58 -5.35 -13.10 -2.27
CA HIS A 58 -3.95 -12.74 -2.45
C HIS A 58 -3.05 -13.99 -2.41
N PRO A 59 -2.15 -14.23 -3.37
CA PRO A 59 -1.27 -15.39 -3.34
C PRO A 59 -0.33 -15.39 -2.11
N VAL A 60 -0.40 -16.37 -1.22
CA VAL A 60 0.37 -16.38 0.05
C VAL A 60 1.89 -16.29 -0.19
N ARG A 61 2.39 -17.01 -1.20
CA ARG A 61 3.84 -17.10 -1.47
C ARG A 61 4.48 -15.76 -1.82
N THR A 62 3.73 -14.76 -2.26
CA THR A 62 4.29 -13.42 -2.54
C THR A 62 4.62 -12.65 -1.27
N LEU A 63 4.05 -13.02 -0.11
CA LEU A 63 4.33 -12.40 1.18
C LEU A 63 5.51 -13.04 1.92
N GLU A 64 5.84 -14.30 1.61
CA GLU A 64 6.91 -15.04 2.29
C GLU A 64 8.26 -14.98 1.57
N ARG A 65 8.22 -14.77 0.25
CA ARG A 65 9.44 -14.79 -0.55
C ARG A 65 10.23 -13.50 -0.34
N PRO A 66 11.50 -13.59 0.11
CA PRO A 66 12.36 -12.43 0.20
C PRO A 66 12.54 -11.80 -1.18
N VAL A 67 12.54 -10.47 -1.22
CA VAL A 67 12.89 -9.69 -2.41
C VAL A 67 14.23 -9.02 -2.16
N THR A 68 15.17 -9.19 -3.09
CA THR A 68 16.44 -8.46 -3.10
C THR A 68 16.28 -7.23 -3.98
N LEU A 69 16.40 -6.05 -3.39
CA LEU A 69 16.42 -4.79 -4.13
C LEU A 69 17.81 -4.64 -4.76
N SER A 70 17.88 -4.67 -6.10
CA SER A 70 19.12 -4.50 -6.85
C SER A 70 19.62 -3.04 -6.91
N GLY A 71 18.77 -2.09 -6.50
CA GLY A 71 19.01 -0.65 -6.68
C GLY A 71 18.67 -0.14 -8.08
N ALA A 72 18.18 -0.98 -8.99
CA ALA A 72 17.86 -0.58 -10.38
C ALA A 72 16.82 0.55 -10.51
N ALA A 73 16.03 0.79 -9.46
CA ALA A 73 15.06 1.87 -9.40
C ALA A 73 15.45 2.99 -8.41
N ALA A 74 16.70 3.01 -7.92
CA ALA A 74 17.13 3.98 -6.91
C ALA A 74 17.05 5.43 -7.41
N ASP A 75 17.25 5.64 -8.71
CA ASP A 75 17.21 6.96 -9.34
C ASP A 75 15.82 7.35 -9.87
N VAL A 76 14.80 6.49 -9.66
CA VAL A 76 13.43 6.79 -10.09
C VAL A 76 12.79 7.75 -9.09
N PRO A 77 12.35 8.95 -9.51
CA PRO A 77 11.60 9.85 -8.63
C PRO A 77 10.42 9.12 -8.00
N THR A 78 10.35 9.15 -6.66
CA THR A 78 9.37 8.38 -5.91
C THR A 78 8.64 9.28 -4.92
N THR A 79 7.32 9.31 -5.03
CA THR A 79 6.42 10.01 -4.10
C THR A 79 5.62 8.99 -3.32
N TYR A 80 5.55 9.14 -2.00
CA TYR A 80 4.71 8.35 -1.12
C TYR A 80 3.38 9.07 -0.87
N ILE A 81 2.26 8.46 -1.25
CA ILE A 81 0.92 9.02 -1.03
C ILE A 81 0.31 8.35 0.20
N ARG A 82 0.07 9.14 1.25
CA ARG A 82 -0.49 8.68 2.53
C ARG A 82 -2.00 8.90 2.61
N SER A 83 -2.74 7.83 2.84
CA SER A 83 -4.12 7.91 3.33
C SER A 83 -4.15 8.34 4.79
N LEU A 84 -4.76 9.48 5.10
CA LEU A 84 -4.65 10.09 6.43
C LEU A 84 -5.45 9.38 7.52
N ALA A 85 -6.57 8.75 7.17
CA ALA A 85 -7.40 8.00 8.12
C ALA A 85 -6.94 6.54 8.25
N ASP A 86 -5.92 6.12 7.50
CA ASP A 86 -5.36 4.78 7.59
C ASP A 86 -4.06 4.77 8.42
N GLU A 87 -4.06 3.96 9.47
CA GLU A 87 -2.95 3.88 10.43
C GLU A 87 -1.93 2.78 10.07
N MET A 88 -2.26 1.93 9.10
CA MET A 88 -1.59 0.65 8.85
C MET A 88 -0.10 0.79 8.45
N VAL A 89 0.26 1.85 7.72
CA VAL A 89 1.56 1.90 7.01
C VAL A 89 2.64 2.68 7.78
N THR A 90 2.30 3.33 8.90
CA THR A 90 3.22 4.30 9.49
C THR A 90 4.43 3.70 10.22
N GLY A 91 4.40 2.45 10.70
CA GLY A 91 5.51 1.90 11.48
C GLY A 91 6.73 1.52 10.63
N PRO A 92 6.63 0.47 9.80
CA PRO A 92 7.79 -0.04 9.04
C PRO A 92 8.30 0.91 7.95
N VAL A 93 7.40 1.66 7.29
CA VAL A 93 7.81 2.60 6.23
C VAL A 93 8.60 3.79 6.79
N ARG A 94 8.29 4.26 8.01
CA ARG A 94 9.08 5.32 8.68
C ARG A 94 10.50 4.89 9.04
N GLN A 95 10.76 3.58 9.11
CA GLN A 95 12.09 3.05 9.40
C GLN A 95 12.94 2.89 8.13
N LEU A 96 12.35 3.08 6.95
CA LEU A 96 13.11 3.08 5.71
C LEU A 96 13.92 4.37 5.63
N PRO A 97 15.24 4.30 5.39
CA PRO A 97 16.09 5.48 5.23
C PRO A 97 15.91 6.07 3.83
N ILE A 98 14.69 6.50 3.51
CA ILE A 98 14.34 7.00 2.18
C ILE A 98 13.70 8.38 2.30
N ASP A 99 14.27 9.33 1.57
CA ASP A 99 13.79 10.71 1.50
C ASP A 99 12.75 10.83 0.38
N TRP A 100 11.56 10.29 0.63
CA TRP A 100 10.44 10.40 -0.30
C TRP A 100 9.68 11.71 -0.09
N GLU A 101 9.28 12.34 -1.19
CA GLU A 101 8.23 13.33 -1.15
C GLU A 101 6.96 12.66 -0.60
N VAL A 102 6.36 13.23 0.44
CA VAL A 102 5.12 12.69 1.03
C VAL A 102 3.95 13.60 0.67
N ARG A 103 2.97 13.03 -0.03
CA ARG A 103 1.67 13.64 -0.27
C ARG A 103 0.59 12.90 0.51
N SER A 104 -0.62 13.43 0.55
CA SER A 104 -1.68 12.86 1.37
C SER A 104 -3.06 13.01 0.75
N VAL A 105 -3.92 12.03 1.03
CA VAL A 105 -5.34 12.00 0.64
C VAL A 105 -6.17 11.81 1.92
N ARG A 106 -7.28 12.53 2.05
CA ARG A 106 -8.19 12.42 3.20
C ARG A 106 -9.13 11.23 3.08
N SER A 107 -8.56 10.03 2.99
CA SER A 107 -9.26 8.76 2.87
C SER A 107 -8.81 7.74 3.93
N GLY A 108 -9.57 6.66 4.05
CA GLY A 108 -9.14 5.39 4.61
C GLY A 108 -8.23 4.62 3.66
N HIS A 109 -8.19 3.30 3.81
CA HIS A 109 -7.16 2.46 3.18
C HIS A 109 -7.23 2.39 1.65
N TRP A 110 -8.42 2.60 1.06
CA TRP A 110 -8.65 2.52 -0.39
C TRP A 110 -9.08 3.87 -1.01
N PRO A 111 -8.17 4.85 -1.14
CA PRO A 111 -8.48 6.14 -1.76
C PRO A 111 -8.99 5.99 -3.19
N MET A 112 -8.57 4.97 -3.93
CA MET A 112 -9.04 4.70 -5.28
C MET A 112 -10.52 4.31 -5.36
N VAL A 113 -11.13 3.92 -4.22
CA VAL A 113 -12.56 3.61 -4.13
C VAL A 113 -13.31 4.80 -3.55
N THR A 114 -12.85 5.35 -2.41
CA THR A 114 -13.63 6.36 -1.66
C THR A 114 -13.37 7.79 -2.10
N ARG A 115 -12.20 8.07 -2.70
CA ARG A 115 -11.73 9.40 -3.11
C ARG A 115 -10.98 9.38 -4.46
N PRO A 116 -11.54 8.78 -5.53
CA PRO A 116 -10.81 8.59 -6.78
C PRO A 116 -10.35 9.90 -7.42
N ASP A 117 -11.17 10.96 -7.38
CA ASP A 117 -10.83 12.25 -7.97
C ASP A 117 -9.69 12.96 -7.20
N GLU A 118 -9.78 13.00 -5.86
CA GLU A 118 -8.72 13.58 -5.00
C GLU A 118 -7.40 12.81 -5.16
N LEU A 119 -7.44 11.48 -5.23
CA LEU A 119 -6.27 10.66 -5.50
C LEU A 119 -5.68 10.94 -6.89
N THR A 120 -6.53 11.11 -7.91
CA THR A 120 -6.10 11.39 -9.28
C THR A 120 -5.39 12.74 -9.37
N ASP A 121 -5.90 13.76 -8.69
CA ASP A 121 -5.26 15.07 -8.63
C ASP A 121 -3.89 14.99 -7.95
N VAL A 122 -3.79 14.31 -6.81
CA VAL A 122 -2.51 14.13 -6.10
C VAL A 122 -1.49 13.36 -6.96
N LEU A 123 -1.92 12.32 -7.68
CA LEU A 123 -1.06 11.57 -8.60
C LEU A 123 -0.58 12.43 -9.77
N ARG A 124 -1.45 13.24 -10.36
CA ARG A 124 -1.11 14.14 -11.45
C ARG A 124 -0.06 15.15 -11.00
N GLU A 125 -0.30 15.83 -9.88
CA GLU A 125 0.63 16.83 -9.37
C GLU A 125 1.98 16.23 -8.94
N ALA A 126 2.01 15.00 -8.41
CA ALA A 126 3.25 14.28 -8.09
C ALA A 126 4.05 13.97 -9.36
N ALA A 127 3.37 13.52 -10.43
CA ALA A 127 4.02 13.27 -11.72
C ALA A 127 4.55 14.57 -12.35
N GLU A 128 3.80 15.65 -12.29
CA GLU A 128 4.23 16.97 -12.77
C GLU A 128 5.46 17.48 -12.00
N ALA A 129 5.50 17.33 -10.67
CA ALA A 129 6.66 17.69 -9.86
C ALA A 129 7.90 16.87 -10.24
N ALA A 130 7.75 15.56 -10.41
CA ALA A 130 8.86 14.68 -10.85
C ALA A 130 9.40 15.03 -12.25
N LEU A 131 8.55 15.55 -13.15
CA LEU A 131 8.96 16.02 -14.49
C LEU A 131 9.54 17.43 -14.49
N ALA A 132 9.13 18.28 -13.53
CA ALA A 132 9.63 19.65 -13.36
C ALA A 132 11.02 19.71 -12.70
N GLU A 133 11.50 18.58 -12.18
CA GLU A 133 12.88 18.36 -11.70
C GLU A 133 13.82 17.75 -12.78
N PRO A 134 14.14 18.39 -13.94
CA PRO A 134 15.27 17.98 -14.76
C PRO A 134 16.51 18.89 -14.58
N GLN A 135 17.65 18.26 -14.26
CA GLN A 135 19.04 18.71 -14.51
C GLN A 135 19.77 19.67 -13.54
N SER A 136 19.30 19.96 -12.32
CA SER A 136 20.09 20.82 -11.42
C SER A 136 21.39 20.16 -10.90
N MET A 137 21.45 18.82 -10.83
CA MET A 137 22.66 18.09 -10.41
C MET A 137 23.67 17.77 -11.55
N ALA A 138 23.42 18.22 -12.78
CA ALA A 138 24.40 18.09 -13.87
C ALA A 138 25.46 19.22 -13.89
N THR A 139 25.36 20.21 -12.99
CA THR A 139 26.26 21.37 -12.95
C THR A 139 26.93 21.54 -11.58
N MET A 140 27.63 20.51 -11.11
CA MET A 140 28.76 20.72 -10.21
C MET A 140 29.77 19.60 -10.43
N ARG A 141 30.64 19.82 -11.42
CA ARG A 141 31.92 19.12 -11.56
C ARG A 141 32.91 19.72 -10.58
#